data_AF-A0A961BNS0-F1
#
_entry.id   AF-A0A961BNS0-F1
#
_cell.length_a   1.000
_cell.length_b   1.000
_cell.length_c   1.000
_cell.angle_alpha   90.00
_cell.angle_beta   90.00
_cell.angle_gamma   90.00
#
_symmetry.space_group_name_H-M   'P 1'
#
loop_
_entity.id
_entity.type
_entity.pdbx_description
1 polymer ?
#
loop_
_entity_poly.entity_id
_entity_poly.type
_entity_poly.pdbx_seq_one_letter_code
_entity_poly.pdbx_strand_id
1 'polypeptide(L)'
;GGAVSPIAGIHEEQLRIKELVDRVQSESITEVIAATNPTLEGDTTAMVIARRLKPLGVKVSRLASGLPVGGDLDYADEVTLGRALSGRMEL
;
A
#
# COMPACT_ATOMS: atom_id res chain seq x y z
N GLY A 1 -2.78 -12.00 10.20
CA GLY A 1 -2.78 -10.79 9.35
C GLY A 1 -1.45 -10.10 9.54
N GLY A 2 -0.76 -9.79 8.45
CA GLY A 2 0.63 -9.34 8.42
C GLY A 2 0.98 -8.80 7.04
N ALA A 3 2.25 -8.78 6.69
CA ALA A 3 2.73 -8.36 5.38
C ALA A 3 3.47 -9.51 4.68
N VAL A 4 3.51 -9.48 3.35
CA VAL A 4 4.33 -10.39 2.55
C VAL A 4 5.78 -10.11 2.87
N SER A 5 6.51 -11.14 3.29
CA SER A 5 7.93 -11.03 3.66
C SER A 5 8.69 -12.25 3.16
N PRO A 6 9.40 -12.12 2.03
CA PRO A 6 10.21 -13.22 1.48
C PRO A 6 11.28 -13.71 2.47
N ILE A 7 11.89 -12.78 3.22
CA ILE A 7 12.94 -13.09 4.20
C ILE A 7 12.38 -13.94 5.35
N ALA A 8 11.16 -13.67 5.79
CA ALA A 8 10.48 -14.45 6.82
C ALA A 8 9.71 -15.67 6.25
N GLY A 9 9.78 -15.95 4.95
CA GLY A 9 9.02 -17.03 4.31
C GLY A 9 7.50 -16.83 4.33
N ILE A 10 7.03 -15.58 4.51
CA ILE A 10 5.61 -15.25 4.55
C ILE A 10 5.14 -14.89 3.14
N HIS A 11 4.29 -15.76 2.59
CA HIS A 11 3.69 -15.60 1.27
C HIS A 11 2.24 -15.06 1.35
N GLU A 12 1.70 -14.63 0.22
CA GLU A 12 0.39 -14.00 0.14
C GLU A 12 -0.77 -14.92 0.56
N GLU A 13 -0.64 -16.24 0.37
CA GLU A 13 -1.62 -17.25 0.74
C GLU A 13 -1.77 -17.39 2.27
N GLN A 14 -0.76 -16.93 3.02
CA GLN A 14 -0.78 -16.92 4.49
C GLN A 14 -1.44 -15.64 5.04
N LEU A 15 -1.79 -14.69 4.16
CA LEU A 15 -2.48 -13.46 4.51
C LEU A 15 -3.97 -13.55 4.18
N ARG A 16 -4.75 -12.64 4.75
CA ARG A 16 -6.21 -12.60 4.58
C ARG A 16 -6.64 -11.90 3.28
N ILE A 17 -5.89 -12.09 2.21
CA ILE A 17 -6.13 -11.42 0.92
C ILE A 17 -7.32 -12.05 0.21
N LYS A 18 -7.54 -13.36 0.38
CA LYS A 18 -8.71 -14.05 -0.16
C LYS A 18 -10.00 -13.48 0.43
N GLU A 19 -10.07 -13.34 1.75
CA GLU A 19 -11.26 -12.78 2.41
C GLU A 19 -11.49 -11.31 2.04
N LEU A 20 -10.42 -10.55 1.76
CA LEU A 20 -10.55 -9.20 1.23
C LEU A 20 -11.20 -9.20 -0.17
N VAL A 21 -10.77 -10.10 -1.06
CA VAL A 21 -11.34 -10.25 -2.40
C VAL A 21 -12.83 -10.61 -2.32
N ASP A 22 -13.16 -11.60 -1.50
CA ASP A 22 -14.55 -12.05 -1.30
C ASP A 22 -15.44 -10.90 -0.77
N ARG A 23 -14.91 -10.11 0.16
CA ARG A 23 -15.60 -8.93 0.72
C ARG A 23 -15.84 -7.84 -0.32
N VAL A 24 -14.86 -7.55 -1.17
CA VAL A 24 -15.02 -6.55 -2.24
C VAL A 24 -16.12 -6.96 -3.22
N GLN A 25 -16.22 -8.26 -3.53
CA GLN A 25 -17.27 -8.78 -4.41
C GLN A 25 -18.67 -8.73 -3.78
N SER A 26 -18.79 -8.96 -2.47
CA SER A 26 -20.10 -9.03 -1.80
C SER A 26 -20.66 -7.67 -1.39
N GLU A 27 -19.81 -6.70 -1.03
CA GLU A 27 -20.24 -5.44 -0.41
C GLU A 27 -20.35 -4.25 -1.38
N SER A 28 -20.30 -4.47 -2.71
CA SER A 28 -20.35 -3.39 -3.73
C SER A 28 -19.31 -2.28 -3.48
N ILE A 29 -18.09 -2.66 -3.06
CA ILE A 29 -17.02 -1.72 -2.73
C ILE A 29 -16.50 -1.05 -4.00
N THR A 30 -16.43 0.29 -4.00
CA THR A 30 -15.96 1.08 -5.15
C THR A 30 -14.49 1.49 -5.04
N GLU A 31 -13.93 1.55 -3.83
CA GLU A 31 -12.53 1.86 -3.58
C GLU A 31 -11.95 1.07 -2.41
N VAL A 32 -10.72 0.58 -2.58
CA VAL A 32 -9.91 -0.03 -1.53
C VAL A 32 -8.65 0.82 -1.31
N ILE A 33 -8.48 1.32 -0.09
CA ILE A 33 -7.31 2.11 0.31
C ILE A 33 -6.30 1.18 0.98
N ALA A 34 -5.14 0.99 0.36
CA ALA A 34 -4.03 0.25 0.93
C ALA A 34 -3.32 1.10 1.99
N ALA A 35 -3.60 0.81 3.26
CA ALA A 35 -3.00 1.45 4.43
C ALA A 35 -1.94 0.55 5.10
N THR A 36 -1.19 -0.21 4.31
CA THR A 36 -0.04 -0.99 4.84
C THR A 36 1.10 -0.05 5.22
N ASN A 37 1.92 -0.47 6.19
CA ASN A 37 3.09 0.31 6.62
C ASN A 37 3.96 0.72 5.41
N PRO A 38 4.59 1.90 5.43
CA PRO A 38 5.44 2.38 4.33
C PRO A 38 6.83 1.72 4.35
N THR A 39 6.89 0.40 4.51
CA THR A 39 8.10 -0.43 4.42
C THR A 39 8.11 -1.24 3.12
N LEU A 40 9.22 -1.90 2.80
CA LEU A 40 9.31 -2.75 1.60
C LEU A 40 8.28 -3.88 1.60
N GLU A 41 8.05 -4.51 2.75
CA GLU A 41 7.04 -5.57 2.92
C GLU A 41 5.63 -5.01 2.75
N GLY A 42 5.36 -3.84 3.34
CA GLY A 42 4.08 -3.17 3.18
C GLY A 42 3.83 -2.73 1.74
N ASP A 43 4.87 -2.28 1.03
CA ASP A 43 4.85 -1.94 -0.39
C ASP A 43 4.51 -3.16 -1.25
N THR A 44 5.22 -4.27 -1.01
CA THR A 44 4.98 -5.54 -1.69
C THR A 44 3.55 -6.02 -1.45
N THR A 45 3.07 -5.92 -0.20
CA THR A 45 1.72 -6.34 0.17
C THR A 45 0.65 -5.48 -0.52
N ALA A 46 0.83 -4.16 -0.56
CA ALA A 46 -0.09 -3.26 -1.27
C ALA A 46 -0.14 -3.57 -2.77
N MET A 47 1.00 -3.86 -3.40
CA MET A 47 1.06 -4.28 -4.80
C MET A 47 0.35 -5.60 -5.06
N VAL A 48 0.48 -6.58 -4.16
CA VAL A 48 -0.27 -7.85 -4.25
C VAL A 48 -1.77 -7.60 -4.19
N ILE A 49 -2.23 -6.81 -3.20
CA ILE A 49 -3.65 -6.44 -3.06
C ILE A 49 -4.16 -5.79 -4.35
N ALA A 50 -3.44 -4.79 -4.87
CA ALA A 50 -3.80 -4.10 -6.12
C ALA A 50 -3.91 -5.07 -7.30
N ARG A 51 -2.95 -6.00 -7.45
CA ARG A 51 -2.99 -7.01 -8.53
C ARG A 51 -4.18 -7.96 -8.39
N ARG A 52 -4.51 -8.39 -7.17
CA ARG A 52 -5.63 -9.32 -6.90
C ARG A 52 -6.99 -8.67 -7.11
N LEU A 53 -7.11 -7.37 -6.83
CA LEU A 53 -8.36 -6.62 -7.00
C LEU A 53 -8.55 -6.03 -8.40
N LYS A 54 -7.48 -5.88 -9.20
CA LYS A 54 -7.55 -5.34 -10.57
C LYS A 54 -8.64 -6.00 -11.46
N PRO A 55 -8.84 -7.33 -11.46
CA PRO A 55 -9.89 -7.97 -12.27
C PRO A 55 -11.32 -7.60 -11.85
N LEU A 56 -11.52 -7.13 -10.62
CA LEU A 56 -12.84 -6.73 -10.10
C LEU A 56 -13.24 -5.31 -10.53
N GLY A 57 -12.32 -4.56 -11.17
CA GLY A 57 -12.59 -3.18 -11.60
C GLY A 57 -12.72 -2.16 -10.46
N VAL A 58 -12.42 -2.55 -9.21
CA VAL A 58 -12.42 -1.65 -8.06
C VAL A 58 -11.21 -0.71 -8.11
N LYS A 59 -11.41 0.55 -7.72
CA LYS A 59 -10.29 1.49 -7.57
C LYS A 59 -9.44 1.05 -6.39
N VAL A 60 -8.12 0.93 -6.59
CA VAL A 60 -7.18 0.70 -5.50
C VAL A 60 -6.28 1.92 -5.39
N SER A 61 -6.29 2.56 -4.22
CA SER A 61 -5.45 3.71 -3.91
C SER A 61 -4.56 3.39 -2.72
N ARG A 62 -3.58 4.26 -2.47
CA ARG A 62 -2.64 4.12 -1.37
C ARG A 62 -2.53 5.42 -0.61
N LEU A 63 -2.34 5.31 0.71
CA LEU A 63 -1.95 6.47 1.51
C LEU A 63 -0.67 7.10 0.94
N ALA A 64 -0.64 8.43 0.93
CA ALA A 64 0.54 9.18 0.52
C ALA A 64 1.74 8.83 1.41
N SER A 65 2.92 8.81 0.82
CA SER A 65 4.19 8.60 1.52
C SER A 65 5.15 9.73 1.17
N GLY A 66 5.81 10.29 2.16
CA GLY A 66 6.72 11.42 1.99
C GLY A 66 6.92 12.15 3.29
N LEU A 67 7.24 13.44 3.20
CA LEU A 67 7.50 14.29 4.36
C LEU A 67 6.26 14.47 5.22
N PRO A 68 6.40 14.39 6.56
CA PRO A 68 5.30 14.72 7.46
C PRO A 68 5.02 16.22 7.45
N VAL A 69 3.76 16.59 7.69
CA VAL A 69 3.39 18.00 7.89
C VAL A 69 4.11 18.54 9.12
N GLY A 70 4.75 19.71 8.98
CA GLY A 70 5.55 20.32 10.04
C GLY A 70 6.94 19.71 10.24
N GLY A 71 7.33 18.73 9.42
CA GLY A 71 8.70 18.24 9.35
C GLY A 71 9.63 19.24 8.67
N ASP A 72 10.89 19.25 9.10
CA ASP A 72 11.94 20.06 8.51
C ASP A 72 12.72 19.21 7.47
N LEU A 73 12.98 19.81 6.30
CA LEU A 73 13.68 19.16 5.19
C LEU A 73 15.11 18.74 5.57
N ASP A 74 15.78 19.53 6.41
CA ASP A 74 17.17 19.31 6.80
C ASP A 74 17.35 18.03 7.64
N TYR A 75 16.25 17.52 8.21
CA TYR A 75 16.22 16.34 9.07
C TYR A 75 15.55 15.14 8.41
N ALA A 76 15.09 15.27 7.16
CA ALA A 76 14.46 14.18 6.45
C ALA A 76 15.49 13.22 5.85
N ASP A 77 15.24 11.92 5.97
CA ASP A 77 16.07 10.91 5.32
C ASP A 77 15.85 10.89 3.80
N GLU A 78 16.85 10.41 3.06
CA GLU A 78 16.84 10.37 1.59
C GLU A 78 15.68 9.56 1.02
N VAL A 79 15.21 8.51 1.70
CA VAL A 79 14.10 7.67 1.23
C VAL A 79 12.79 8.44 1.34
N THR A 80 12.58 9.12 2.46
CA THR A 80 11.41 9.99 2.68
C THR A 80 11.38 11.14 1.68
N LEU A 81 12.52 11.80 1.45
CA LEU A 81 12.66 12.86 0.45
C LEU A 81 12.39 12.33 -0.97
N GLY A 82 12.97 11.20 -1.34
CA GLY A 82 12.75 10.56 -2.64
C GLY A 82 11.27 10.20 -2.87
N ARG A 83 10.58 9.72 -1.83
CA ARG A 83 9.13 9.45 -1.86
C ARG A 83 8.31 10.73 -2.02
N ALA A 84 8.63 11.79 -1.27
CA ALA A 84 7.97 13.08 -1.38
C ALA A 84 8.12 13.69 -2.79
N LEU A 85 9.32 13.63 -3.37
CA LEU A 85 9.60 14.11 -4.73
C LEU A 85 8.88 13.30 -5.80
N SER A 86 8.82 11.97 -5.65
CA SER A 86 8.14 11.08 -6.59
C SER A 86 6.61 11.25 -6.53
N GLY A 87 6.08 11.49 -5.33
CA GLY A 87 4.65 11.71 -5.07
C GLY A 87 4.21 13.18 -5.18
N ARG A 88 5.04 14.07 -5.71
CA ARG A 88 4.69 15.49 -5.86
C ARG A 88 3.47 15.65 -6.77
N MET A 89 2.61 16.60 -6.45
CA MET A 89 1.43 16.94 -7.23
C MET A 89 1.60 18.35 -7.83
N GLU A 90 1.02 18.58 -9.01
CA GLU A 90 0.87 19.92 -9.56
C GLU A 90 -0.16 20.71 -8.74
N LEU A 91 -0.03 22.05 -8.74
CA LEU A 91 -0.95 22.98 -8.07
C LEU A 91 -1.99 23.53 -9.04
#